data_AF-A0A0H2WG75-F1
#
_entry.id   AF-A0A0H2WG75-F1
#
_cell.length_a   1.000
_cell.length_b   1.000
_cell.length_c   1.000
_cell.angle_alpha   90.00
_cell.angle_beta   90.00
_cell.angle_gamma   90.00
#
_symmetry.space_group_name_H-M   'P 1'
#
loop_
_entity.id
_entity.type
_entity.pdbx_description
1 polymer ?
#
loop_
_entity_poly.entity_id
_entity_poly.type
_entity_poly.pdbx_seq_one_letter_code
_entity_poly.pdbx_strand_id
1 'polypeptide(L)'
;MLVTGVKRDIRLLSRVSAGPGCRVTVLDVSHERNRGDVARLLAAGAALRYFDHHFAGELPNHPRFRAYIDTAPDVCTSVLVDRYLRGRHAGWAVVAAFGDALPDVGRALASARGIAPGALESLAQLGRCLNYNAYGEDLDDLHFSPYALADAMLPYADPLDFIAATDVMPVLADGYRDDLQRARAIEPALVAPGATMLVLPAEKWARRVSGVLANERMAEDGCARALAILSPRRDGGYVVSVRVRAGSALGADEFCRRFETGGGRKLAAGIDRLPETDVERFAAHFRATFAA
;
A
#
# COMPACT_ATOMS: atom_id res chain seq x y z
N MET A 1 15.61 -8.12 15.45
CA MET A 1 15.28 -6.69 15.29
C MET A 1 14.32 -6.54 14.13
N LEU A 2 13.20 -5.86 14.35
CA LEU A 2 12.26 -5.46 13.29
C LEU A 2 12.55 -4.01 12.91
N VAL A 3 12.46 -3.68 11.62
CA VAL A 3 12.44 -2.29 11.13
C VAL A 3 11.20 -2.13 10.27
N THR A 4 10.32 -1.21 10.65
CA THR A 4 9.05 -0.95 9.95
C THR A 4 8.67 0.54 10.07
N GLY A 5 7.67 0.97 9.32
CA GLY A 5 7.21 2.35 9.23
C GLY A 5 5.83 2.46 8.58
N VAL A 6 5.36 3.70 8.40
CA VAL A 6 4.10 3.98 7.68
C VAL A 6 4.20 3.55 6.21
N LYS A 7 3.08 3.43 5.51
CA LYS A 7 3.01 2.89 4.14
C LYS A 7 3.96 3.57 3.13
N ARG A 8 4.25 4.86 3.31
CA ARG A 8 5.14 5.63 2.43
C ARG A 8 6.61 5.64 2.87
N ASP A 9 6.92 5.09 4.04
CA ASP A 9 8.28 4.94 4.54
C ASP A 9 8.97 3.74 3.89
N ILE A 10 9.39 3.91 2.63
CA ILE A 10 9.88 2.83 1.76
C ILE A 10 11.41 2.77 1.65
N ARG A 11 12.16 3.54 2.45
CA ARG A 11 13.65 3.51 2.48
C ARG A 11 14.18 2.92 3.79
N LEU A 12 13.56 1.83 4.24
CA LEU A 12 13.80 1.24 5.55
C LEU A 12 15.22 0.67 5.73
N LEU A 13 15.88 0.20 4.66
CA LEU A 13 17.18 -0.45 4.78
C LEU A 13 18.29 0.51 5.22
N SER A 14 18.11 1.82 5.03
CA SER A 14 19.00 2.86 5.55
C SER A 14 19.19 2.79 7.07
N ARG A 15 18.21 2.23 7.80
CA ARG A 15 18.21 2.07 9.26
C ARG A 15 18.77 0.72 9.71
N VAL A 16 19.15 -0.15 8.78
CA VAL A 16 19.66 -1.49 9.08
C VAL A 16 21.19 -1.47 9.06
N SER A 17 21.78 -1.96 10.15
CA SER A 17 23.20 -2.32 10.25
C SER A 17 23.31 -3.82 10.40
N ALA A 18 23.98 -4.49 9.46
CA ALA A 18 24.21 -5.93 9.47
C ALA A 18 25.56 -6.25 8.82
N GLY A 19 26.23 -7.27 9.34
CA GLY A 19 27.57 -7.69 8.88
C GLY A 19 27.66 -9.21 8.66
N PRO A 20 28.87 -9.80 8.76
CA PRO A 20 29.05 -11.23 8.59
C PRO A 20 28.21 -12.05 9.58
N GLY A 21 27.57 -13.12 9.11
CA GLY A 21 26.69 -13.97 9.91
C GLY A 21 25.26 -13.44 10.08
N CYS A 22 24.99 -12.17 9.76
CA CYS A 22 23.64 -11.62 9.81
C CYS A 22 22.81 -12.01 8.59
N ARG A 23 21.50 -12.20 8.80
CA ARG A 23 20.50 -12.36 7.74
C ARG A 23 19.46 -11.25 7.83
N VAL A 24 19.30 -10.51 6.74
CA VAL A 24 18.28 -9.47 6.59
C VAL A 24 17.18 -10.00 5.66
N THR A 25 15.96 -10.13 6.19
CA THR A 25 14.78 -10.42 5.39
C THR A 25 14.05 -9.12 5.11
N VAL A 26 13.81 -8.83 3.85
CA VAL A 26 13.09 -7.63 3.40
C VAL A 26 11.77 -8.07 2.79
N LEU A 27 10.69 -7.41 3.22
CA LEU A 27 9.32 -7.72 2.83
C LEU A 27 8.67 -6.43 2.34
N ASP A 28 8.07 -6.47 1.15
CA ASP A 28 7.18 -5.43 0.62
C ASP A 28 7.78 -4.04 0.46
N VAL A 29 9.10 -3.97 0.29
CA VAL A 29 9.82 -2.72 0.04
C VAL A 29 10.62 -2.87 -1.24
N SER A 30 10.37 -1.97 -2.19
CA SER A 30 11.06 -1.94 -3.50
C SER A 30 12.58 -1.99 -3.36
N HIS A 31 13.19 -2.97 -4.01
CA HIS A 31 14.65 -3.04 -4.17
C HIS A 31 15.20 -1.80 -4.86
N GLU A 32 14.53 -1.30 -5.91
CA GLU A 32 14.98 -0.11 -6.65
C GLU A 32 15.14 1.11 -5.73
N ARG A 33 14.23 1.28 -4.77
CA ARG A 33 14.28 2.37 -3.79
C ARG A 33 15.36 2.19 -2.72
N ASN A 34 15.90 0.98 -2.55
CA ASN A 34 16.86 0.62 -1.50
C ASN A 34 18.18 0.06 -2.06
N ARG A 35 18.42 0.16 -3.37
CA ARG A 35 19.57 -0.47 -4.07
C ARG A 35 20.92 -0.12 -3.44
N GLY A 36 21.10 1.15 -3.06
CA GLY A 36 22.31 1.61 -2.38
C GLY A 36 22.53 0.94 -1.02
N ASP A 37 21.48 0.80 -0.22
CA ASP A 37 21.55 0.14 1.09
C ASP A 37 21.72 -1.37 0.96
N VAL A 38 21.11 -2.00 -0.05
CA VAL A 38 21.34 -3.41 -0.39
C VAL A 38 22.82 -3.64 -0.69
N ALA A 39 23.43 -2.81 -1.55
CA ALA A 39 24.85 -2.90 -1.87
C ALA A 39 25.73 -2.71 -0.62
N ARG A 40 25.43 -1.71 0.22
CA ARG A 40 26.11 -1.46 1.49
C ARG A 40 26.06 -2.69 2.42
N LEU A 41 24.90 -3.28 2.61
CA LEU A 41 24.73 -4.44 3.49
C LEU A 41 25.43 -5.71 2.94
N LEU A 42 25.39 -5.93 1.62
CA LEU A 42 26.10 -7.05 0.98
C LEU A 42 27.62 -6.89 1.09
N ALA A 43 28.14 -5.67 0.89
CA ALA A 43 29.56 -5.34 1.05
C ALA A 43 30.02 -5.53 2.50
N ALA A 44 29.17 -5.20 3.48
CA ALA A 44 29.42 -5.42 4.90
C ALA A 44 29.40 -6.90 5.31
N GLY A 45 29.03 -7.84 4.43
CA GLY A 45 29.07 -9.27 4.72
C GLY A 45 27.72 -9.93 5.00
N ALA A 46 26.63 -9.17 5.02
CA ALA A 46 25.30 -9.69 5.34
C ALA A 46 24.72 -10.55 4.21
N ALA A 47 23.80 -11.44 4.59
CA ALA A 47 22.94 -12.16 3.65
C ALA A 47 21.55 -11.52 3.57
N LEU A 48 21.08 -11.26 2.35
CA LEU A 48 19.81 -10.59 2.09
C LEU A 48 18.83 -11.56 1.42
N ARG A 49 17.59 -11.54 1.90
CA ARG A 49 16.46 -12.24 1.29
C ARG A 49 15.32 -11.27 1.07
N TYR A 50 14.91 -11.11 -0.19
CA TYR A 50 13.84 -10.21 -0.60
C TYR A 50 12.57 -11.00 -0.95
N PHE A 51 11.43 -10.54 -0.45
CA PHE A 51 10.10 -10.86 -0.97
C PHE A 51 9.43 -9.54 -1.31
N ASP A 52 9.13 -9.32 -2.58
CA ASP A 52 8.54 -8.06 -3.03
C ASP A 52 7.82 -8.23 -4.36
N HIS A 53 6.82 -7.40 -4.60
CA HIS A 53 6.03 -7.38 -5.83
C HIS A 53 6.09 -6.04 -6.57
N HIS A 54 6.90 -5.10 -6.07
CA HIS A 54 7.15 -3.82 -6.72
C HIS A 54 8.22 -3.96 -7.80
N PHE A 55 8.30 -2.95 -8.67
CA PHE A 55 9.44 -2.81 -9.58
C PHE A 55 10.74 -2.80 -8.78
N ALA A 56 11.65 -3.69 -9.13
CA ALA A 56 12.87 -3.95 -8.38
C ALA A 56 14.14 -3.37 -9.01
N GLY A 57 14.06 -2.89 -10.25
CA GLY A 57 15.24 -2.44 -11.00
C GLY A 57 16.20 -3.60 -11.27
N GLU A 58 17.48 -3.26 -11.44
CA GLU A 58 18.54 -4.25 -11.64
C GLU A 58 18.91 -4.90 -10.30
N LEU A 59 18.82 -6.24 -10.24
CA LEU A 59 19.13 -7.01 -9.04
C LEU A 59 20.62 -7.36 -8.98
N PRO A 60 21.24 -7.34 -7.78
CA PRO A 60 22.64 -7.67 -7.63
C PRO A 60 22.89 -9.16 -7.91
N ASN A 61 23.89 -9.45 -8.73
CA ASN A 61 24.43 -10.79 -8.88
C ASN A 61 25.42 -11.08 -7.74
N HIS A 62 24.92 -11.55 -6.60
CA HIS A 62 25.73 -11.79 -5.41
C HIS A 62 25.31 -13.09 -4.69
N PRO A 63 26.24 -13.97 -4.27
CA PRO A 63 25.90 -15.27 -3.67
C PRO A 63 25.12 -15.19 -2.36
N ARG A 64 25.24 -14.05 -1.65
CA ARG A 64 24.49 -13.75 -0.42
C ARG A 64 23.16 -13.01 -0.64
N PHE A 65 22.74 -12.82 -1.90
CA PHE A 65 21.48 -12.17 -2.23
C PHE A 65 20.51 -13.20 -2.80
N ARG A 66 19.29 -13.27 -2.24
CA ARG A 66 18.19 -14.10 -2.77
C ARG A 66 16.96 -13.23 -2.95
N ALA A 67 16.43 -13.21 -4.17
CA ALA A 67 15.23 -12.46 -4.50
C ALA A 67 14.08 -13.41 -4.86
N TYR A 68 12.93 -13.19 -4.22
CA TYR A 68 11.63 -13.71 -4.59
C TYR A 68 10.82 -12.49 -5.02
N ILE A 69 10.93 -12.12 -6.29
CA ILE A 69 10.30 -10.91 -6.83
C ILE A 69 9.44 -11.28 -8.02
N ASP A 70 8.18 -10.85 -7.96
CA ASP A 70 7.18 -11.10 -9.00
C ASP A 70 6.29 -9.86 -9.12
N THR A 71 6.35 -9.20 -10.27
CA THR A 71 5.64 -7.92 -10.49
C THR A 71 4.29 -8.10 -11.18
N ALA A 72 3.83 -9.36 -11.30
CA ALA A 72 2.53 -9.65 -11.85
C ALA A 72 1.41 -8.92 -11.07
N PRO A 73 0.37 -8.43 -11.77
CA PRO A 73 -0.68 -7.60 -11.15
C PRO A 73 -1.53 -8.36 -10.12
N ASP A 74 -1.51 -9.69 -10.14
CA ASP A 74 -2.24 -10.60 -9.26
C ASP A 74 -1.35 -11.23 -8.17
N VAL A 75 -0.19 -10.62 -7.88
CA VAL A 75 0.73 -11.08 -6.83
C VAL A 75 0.96 -9.99 -5.80
N CYS A 76 0.87 -10.35 -4.52
CA CYS A 76 1.36 -9.54 -3.39
C CYS A 76 2.51 -10.23 -2.65
N THR A 77 3.23 -9.47 -1.83
CA THR A 77 4.37 -9.99 -1.05
C THR A 77 4.01 -11.21 -0.21
N SER A 78 2.84 -11.23 0.43
CA SER A 78 2.41 -12.38 1.24
C SER A 78 2.09 -13.62 0.41
N VAL A 79 1.71 -13.50 -0.86
CA VAL A 79 1.59 -14.65 -1.77
C VAL A 79 2.96 -15.28 -2.02
N LEU A 80 4.00 -14.46 -2.20
CA LEU A 80 5.38 -14.95 -2.37
C LEU A 80 5.89 -15.66 -1.12
N VAL A 81 5.60 -15.09 0.06
CA VAL A 81 5.91 -15.70 1.35
C VAL A 81 5.14 -17.01 1.54
N ASP A 82 3.84 -17.05 1.21
CA ASP A 82 3.02 -18.27 1.32
C ASP A 82 3.55 -19.40 0.43
N ARG A 83 3.91 -19.09 -0.82
CA ARG A 83 4.56 -20.04 -1.74
C ARG A 83 5.87 -20.57 -1.14
N TYR A 84 6.71 -19.70 -0.58
CA TYR A 84 7.97 -20.10 0.06
C TYR A 84 7.76 -20.98 1.30
N LEU A 85 6.74 -20.68 2.11
CA LEU A 85 6.36 -21.42 3.31
C LEU A 85 5.44 -22.62 3.02
N ARG A 86 5.14 -22.89 1.75
CA ARG A 86 4.30 -23.99 1.28
C ARG A 86 2.90 -24.00 1.91
N GLY A 87 2.28 -22.83 2.06
CA GLY A 87 0.91 -22.72 2.54
C GLY A 87 0.74 -22.81 4.06
N ARG A 88 1.83 -22.87 4.84
CA ARG A 88 1.77 -23.05 6.31
C ARG A 88 0.96 -21.97 7.03
N HIS A 89 0.86 -20.78 6.46
CA HIS A 89 0.18 -19.62 7.04
C HIS A 89 -0.81 -18.98 6.05
N ALA A 90 -1.53 -19.80 5.29
CA ALA A 90 -2.36 -19.33 4.18
C ALA A 90 -3.45 -18.30 4.58
N GLY A 91 -3.97 -18.36 5.81
CA GLY A 91 -4.90 -17.36 6.32
C GLY A 91 -4.31 -15.94 6.28
N TRP A 92 -3.05 -15.77 6.70
CA TRP A 92 -2.35 -14.49 6.63
C TRP A 92 -2.09 -14.03 5.18
N ALA A 93 -1.90 -14.97 4.26
CA ALA A 93 -1.81 -14.66 2.83
C ALA A 93 -3.14 -14.16 2.26
N VAL A 94 -4.27 -14.74 2.67
CA VAL A 94 -5.62 -14.26 2.33
C VAL A 94 -5.84 -12.84 2.85
N VAL A 95 -5.56 -12.59 4.14
CA VAL A 95 -5.66 -11.26 4.77
C VAL A 95 -4.88 -10.22 3.96
N ALA A 96 -3.61 -10.52 3.65
CA ALA A 96 -2.76 -9.60 2.89
C ALA A 96 -3.24 -9.37 1.45
N ALA A 97 -3.76 -10.38 0.76
CA ALA A 97 -4.32 -10.21 -0.58
C ALA A 97 -5.49 -9.21 -0.60
N PHE A 98 -6.38 -9.26 0.40
CA PHE A 98 -7.44 -8.24 0.53
C PHE A 98 -6.89 -6.87 0.92
N GLY A 99 -5.87 -6.81 1.78
CA GLY A 99 -5.18 -5.56 2.13
C GLY A 99 -4.54 -4.88 0.93
N ASP A 100 -4.01 -5.64 -0.03
CA ASP A 100 -3.42 -5.14 -1.27
C ASP A 100 -4.45 -4.91 -2.39
N ALA A 101 -5.74 -4.93 -2.07
CA ALA A 101 -6.85 -4.77 -3.01
C ALA A 101 -6.84 -5.82 -4.15
N LEU A 102 -6.49 -7.07 -3.83
CA LEU A 102 -6.54 -8.23 -4.72
C LEU A 102 -7.62 -9.24 -4.28
N PRO A 103 -8.92 -8.89 -4.35
CA PRO A 103 -10.00 -9.72 -3.80
C PRO A 103 -10.13 -11.08 -4.51
N ASP A 104 -9.84 -11.17 -5.81
CA ASP A 104 -9.87 -12.44 -6.55
C ASP A 104 -8.78 -13.40 -6.08
N VAL A 105 -7.58 -12.86 -5.81
CA VAL A 105 -6.45 -13.63 -5.25
C VAL A 105 -6.81 -14.13 -3.85
N GLY A 106 -7.38 -13.26 -3.00
CA GLY A 106 -7.85 -13.63 -1.67
C GLY A 106 -8.90 -14.75 -1.71
N ARG A 107 -9.90 -14.64 -2.59
CA ARG A 107 -10.92 -15.68 -2.81
C ARG A 107 -10.32 -17.01 -3.30
N ALA A 108 -9.40 -16.96 -4.25
CA ALA A 108 -8.74 -18.16 -4.79
C ALA A 108 -7.92 -18.89 -3.73
N LEU A 109 -7.12 -18.15 -2.95
CA LEU A 109 -6.35 -18.69 -1.83
C LEU A 109 -7.25 -19.32 -0.76
N ALA A 110 -8.34 -18.63 -0.40
CA ALA A 110 -9.30 -19.13 0.58
C ALA A 110 -10.00 -20.42 0.13
N SER A 111 -10.45 -20.45 -1.13
CA SER A 111 -11.07 -21.63 -1.75
C SER A 111 -10.12 -22.83 -1.77
N ALA A 112 -8.86 -22.63 -2.15
CA ALA A 112 -7.83 -23.67 -2.18
C ALA A 112 -7.52 -24.28 -0.80
N ARG A 113 -7.94 -23.63 0.29
CA ARG A 113 -7.73 -24.06 1.68
C ARG A 113 -9.01 -24.41 2.42
N GLY A 114 -10.16 -24.38 1.75
CA GLY A 114 -11.45 -24.69 2.36
C GLY A 114 -11.90 -23.68 3.43
N ILE A 115 -11.48 -22.41 3.33
CA ILE A 115 -11.92 -21.36 4.24
C ILE A 115 -13.39 -21.04 3.98
N ALA A 116 -14.22 -21.14 5.01
CA ALA A 116 -15.65 -20.88 4.92
C ALA A 116 -15.96 -19.41 4.59
N PRO A 117 -17.09 -19.11 3.91
CA PRO A 117 -17.44 -17.73 3.51
C PRO A 117 -17.47 -16.71 4.67
N GLY A 118 -17.97 -17.09 5.85
CA GLY A 118 -18.00 -16.19 7.01
C GLY A 118 -16.60 -15.85 7.56
N ALA A 119 -15.69 -16.84 7.55
CA ALA A 119 -14.30 -16.61 7.89
C ALA A 119 -13.61 -15.73 6.84
N LEU A 120 -13.89 -15.96 5.55
CA LEU A 120 -13.33 -15.16 4.45
C LEU A 120 -13.61 -13.67 4.61
N GLU A 121 -14.85 -13.29 4.95
CA GLU A 121 -15.17 -11.86 5.13
C GLU A 121 -14.43 -11.26 6.34
N SER A 122 -14.28 -12.02 7.43
CA SER A 122 -13.50 -11.57 8.59
C SER A 122 -12.03 -11.32 8.23
N LEU A 123 -11.42 -12.23 7.45
CA LEU A 123 -10.05 -12.08 6.94
C LEU A 123 -9.93 -10.92 5.96
N ALA A 124 -10.93 -10.73 5.10
CA ALA A 124 -10.96 -9.64 4.14
C ALA A 124 -11.07 -8.28 4.84
N GLN A 125 -11.91 -8.19 5.86
CA GLN A 125 -12.07 -6.99 6.68
C GLN A 125 -10.78 -6.67 7.44
N LEU A 126 -10.13 -7.68 8.05
CA LEU A 126 -8.83 -7.50 8.71
C LEU A 126 -7.79 -6.97 7.73
N GLY A 127 -7.70 -7.54 6.52
CA GLY A 127 -6.78 -7.09 5.48
C GLY A 127 -6.96 -5.61 5.12
N ARG A 128 -8.20 -5.21 4.86
CA ARG A 128 -8.55 -3.80 4.56
C ARG A 128 -8.22 -2.87 5.73
N CYS A 129 -8.51 -3.29 6.96
CA CYS A 129 -8.25 -2.51 8.18
C CYS A 129 -6.75 -2.32 8.44
N LEU A 130 -5.94 -3.37 8.27
CA LEU A 130 -4.48 -3.27 8.41
C LEU A 130 -3.89 -2.34 7.34
N ASN A 131 -4.36 -2.44 6.09
CA ASN A 131 -3.93 -1.54 5.02
C ASN A 131 -4.32 -0.09 5.30
N TYR A 132 -5.56 0.17 5.71
CA TYR A 132 -6.06 1.48 6.14
C TYR A 132 -5.21 2.07 7.26
N ASN A 133 -4.91 1.30 8.30
CA ASN A 133 -4.06 1.77 9.40
C ASN A 133 -2.63 2.05 8.96
N ALA A 134 -2.15 1.52 7.84
CA ALA A 134 -0.79 1.83 7.37
C ALA A 134 -0.66 3.23 6.75
N TYR A 135 -1.76 3.87 6.36
CA TYR A 135 -1.75 5.20 5.75
C TYR A 135 -1.60 6.30 6.80
N GLY A 136 -0.58 7.13 6.66
CA GLY A 136 -0.28 8.28 7.50
C GLY A 136 0.93 9.03 6.95
N GLU A 137 1.12 10.27 7.37
CA GLU A 137 2.37 10.99 7.14
C GLU A 137 3.44 10.56 8.16
N ASP A 138 3.02 10.37 9.41
CA ASP A 138 3.85 9.91 10.53
C ASP A 138 3.08 8.90 11.40
N LEU A 139 3.74 8.35 12.43
CA LEU A 139 3.15 7.35 13.33
C LEU A 139 1.96 7.88 14.14
N ASP A 140 1.87 9.18 14.39
CA ASP A 140 0.81 9.77 15.20
C ASP A 140 -0.52 9.83 14.45
N ASP A 141 -0.49 9.69 13.12
CA ASP A 141 -1.69 9.61 12.30
C ASP A 141 -2.41 8.25 12.44
N LEU A 142 -1.71 7.20 12.90
CA LEU A 142 -2.20 5.82 12.91
C LEU A 142 -2.94 5.49 14.20
N HIS A 143 -3.86 4.52 14.16
CA HIS A 143 -4.49 4.00 15.38
C HIS A 143 -3.52 3.11 16.16
N PHE A 144 -2.76 2.29 15.42
CA PHE A 144 -1.68 1.48 15.99
C PHE A 144 -0.39 1.70 15.21
N SER A 145 0.74 1.78 15.92
CA SER A 145 2.03 1.77 15.25
C SER A 145 2.25 0.42 14.55
N PRO A 146 2.97 0.38 13.41
CA PRO A 146 3.28 -0.87 12.72
C PRO A 146 4.09 -1.85 13.59
N TYR A 147 4.88 -1.35 14.54
CA TYR A 147 5.58 -2.19 15.52
C TYR A 147 4.62 -2.87 16.47
N ALA A 148 3.67 -2.12 17.05
CA ALA A 148 2.69 -2.66 17.98
C ALA A 148 1.79 -3.69 17.29
N LEU A 149 1.37 -3.43 16.04
CA LEU A 149 0.61 -4.41 15.26
C LEU A 149 1.41 -5.68 14.97
N ALA A 150 2.66 -5.53 14.52
CA ALA A 150 3.50 -6.69 14.23
C ALA A 150 3.72 -7.56 15.49
N ASP A 151 3.96 -6.94 16.65
CA ASP A 151 4.11 -7.63 17.93
C ASP A 151 2.82 -8.31 18.37
N ALA A 152 1.67 -7.64 18.24
CA ALA A 152 0.36 -8.19 18.57
C ALA A 152 -0.04 -9.37 17.66
N MET A 153 0.34 -9.33 16.39
CA MET A 153 0.01 -10.39 15.41
C MET A 153 0.95 -11.61 15.54
N LEU A 154 2.19 -11.42 15.98
CA LEU A 154 3.25 -12.43 15.99
C LEU A 154 2.87 -13.77 16.69
N PRO A 155 2.13 -13.77 17.82
CA PRO A 155 1.77 -15.02 18.52
C PRO A 155 0.79 -15.91 17.76
N TYR A 156 0.08 -15.37 16.76
CA TYR A 156 -1.07 -16.02 16.15
C TYR A 156 -0.70 -16.65 14.80
N ALA A 157 -0.73 -17.99 14.77
CA ALA A 157 -0.54 -18.73 13.51
C ALA A 157 -1.73 -18.57 12.56
N ASP A 158 -2.94 -18.47 13.12
CA ASP A 158 -4.20 -18.22 12.40
C ASP A 158 -4.68 -16.77 12.66
N PRO A 159 -4.94 -15.96 11.62
CA PRO A 159 -5.53 -14.63 11.78
C PRO A 159 -6.92 -14.61 12.44
N LEU A 160 -7.69 -15.69 12.40
CA LEU A 160 -9.00 -15.73 13.08
C LEU A 160 -8.83 -15.75 14.60
N ASP A 161 -7.80 -16.43 15.11
CA ASP A 161 -7.46 -16.41 16.53
C ASP A 161 -7.04 -14.99 16.96
N PHE A 162 -6.28 -14.29 16.12
CA PHE A 162 -5.90 -12.89 16.36
C PHE A 162 -7.12 -11.95 16.44
N ILE A 163 -8.08 -12.13 15.52
CA ILE A 163 -9.34 -11.35 15.52
C ILE A 163 -10.14 -11.63 16.79
N ALA A 164 -10.22 -12.90 17.23
CA ALA A 164 -11.00 -13.29 18.40
C ALA A 164 -10.36 -12.87 19.73
N ALA A 165 -9.03 -12.82 19.79
CA ALA A 165 -8.29 -12.63 21.04
C ALA A 165 -7.86 -11.18 21.32
N THR A 166 -8.07 -10.25 20.38
CA THR A 166 -7.58 -8.87 20.51
C THR A 166 -8.62 -7.81 20.14
N ASP A 167 -8.49 -6.62 20.75
CA ASP A 167 -9.32 -5.46 20.42
C ASP A 167 -8.82 -4.69 19.18
N VAL A 168 -7.78 -5.18 18.49
CA VAL A 168 -7.23 -4.51 17.31
C VAL A 168 -8.29 -4.41 16.21
N MET A 169 -9.01 -5.49 15.95
CA MET A 169 -9.97 -5.53 14.86
C MET A 169 -11.16 -4.57 15.09
N PRO A 170 -11.83 -4.56 16.26
CA PRO A 170 -12.85 -3.57 16.58
C PRO A 170 -12.37 -2.11 16.43
N VAL A 171 -11.22 -1.76 17.02
CA VAL A 171 -10.67 -0.39 16.97
C VAL A 171 -10.42 0.05 15.52
N LEU A 172 -9.81 -0.82 14.71
CA LEU A 172 -9.54 -0.50 13.32
C LEU A 172 -10.81 -0.43 12.47
N ALA A 173 -11.79 -1.31 12.71
CA ALA A 173 -13.04 -1.32 11.98
C ALA A 173 -13.90 -0.07 12.25
N ASP A 174 -13.94 0.38 13.51
CA ASP A 174 -14.64 1.61 13.89
C ASP A 174 -13.97 2.84 13.28
N GLY A 175 -12.64 2.96 13.42
CA GLY A 175 -11.89 4.04 12.80
C GLY A 175 -12.02 4.07 11.28
N TYR A 176 -11.96 2.91 10.62
CA TYR A 176 -12.17 2.78 9.19
C TYR A 176 -13.54 3.32 8.76
N ARG A 177 -14.60 2.93 9.48
CA ARG A 177 -15.98 3.30 9.16
C ARG A 177 -16.24 4.79 9.38
N ASP A 178 -15.78 5.33 10.50
CA ASP A 178 -15.94 6.75 10.84
C ASP A 178 -15.20 7.66 9.86
N ASP A 179 -13.95 7.32 9.56
CA ASP A 179 -13.13 8.10 8.62
C ASP A 179 -13.71 8.05 7.20
N LEU A 180 -14.19 6.88 6.77
CA LEU A 180 -14.80 6.71 5.44
C LEU A 180 -16.14 7.45 5.33
N GLN A 181 -16.95 7.45 6.38
CA GLN A 181 -18.18 8.24 6.42
C GLN A 181 -17.88 9.73 6.24
N ARG A 182 -16.86 10.26 6.93
CA ARG A 182 -16.42 11.66 6.76
C ARG A 182 -15.91 11.92 5.35
N ALA A 183 -15.11 11.00 4.82
CA ALA A 183 -14.51 11.12 3.48
C ALA A 183 -15.54 11.17 2.35
N ARG A 184 -16.66 10.45 2.49
CA ARG A 184 -17.77 10.45 1.53
C ARG A 184 -18.46 11.81 1.41
N ALA A 185 -18.45 12.60 2.48
CA ALA A 185 -19.04 13.93 2.52
C ALA A 185 -18.14 15.02 1.91
N ILE A 186 -16.92 14.68 1.45
CA ILE A 186 -16.01 15.64 0.82
C ILE A 186 -16.50 15.92 -0.60
N GLU A 187 -16.77 17.20 -0.86
CA GLU A 187 -17.10 17.68 -2.20
C GLU A 187 -15.87 17.70 -3.11
N PRO A 188 -15.99 17.27 -4.38
CA PRO A 188 -14.91 17.38 -5.34
C PRO A 188 -14.47 18.81 -5.60
N ALA A 189 -13.16 19.04 -5.58
CA ALA A 189 -12.55 20.28 -6.05
C ALA A 189 -12.58 20.41 -7.58
N LEU A 190 -12.72 19.28 -8.30
CA LEU A 190 -12.88 19.24 -9.75
C LEU A 190 -13.80 18.09 -10.14
N VAL A 191 -14.75 18.38 -11.04
CA VAL A 191 -15.57 17.38 -11.73
C VAL A 191 -15.53 17.66 -13.23
N ALA A 192 -15.21 16.63 -14.00
CA ALA A 192 -15.30 16.59 -15.46
C ALA A 192 -15.76 15.19 -15.89
N PRO A 193 -16.28 14.99 -17.13
CA PRO A 193 -16.90 13.73 -17.56
C PRO A 193 -16.07 12.46 -17.33
N GLY A 194 -14.73 12.55 -17.33
CA GLY A 194 -13.85 11.43 -17.05
C GLY A 194 -12.82 11.68 -15.94
N ALA A 195 -12.90 12.80 -15.22
CA ALA A 195 -11.92 13.17 -14.20
C ALA A 195 -12.57 13.77 -12.95
N THR A 196 -12.23 13.23 -11.78
CA THR A 196 -12.64 13.77 -10.48
C THR A 196 -11.41 14.05 -9.63
N MET A 197 -11.37 15.21 -8.96
CA MET A 197 -10.32 15.54 -8.01
C MET A 197 -10.91 15.89 -6.65
N LEU A 198 -10.39 15.26 -5.59
CA LEU A 198 -10.69 15.57 -4.20
C LEU A 198 -9.48 16.22 -3.55
N VAL A 199 -9.73 17.20 -2.68
CA VAL A 199 -8.72 17.76 -1.77
C VAL A 199 -9.19 17.44 -0.36
N LEU A 200 -8.43 16.62 0.35
CA LEU A 200 -8.76 16.22 1.71
C LEU A 200 -8.34 17.29 2.72
N PRO A 201 -8.99 17.39 3.90
CA PRO A 201 -8.51 18.26 4.96
C PRO A 201 -7.19 17.75 5.57
N ALA A 202 -6.46 18.65 6.23
CA ALA A 202 -5.18 18.34 6.89
C ALA A 202 -5.35 17.61 8.24
N GLU A 203 -6.14 16.54 8.25
CA GLU A 203 -6.50 15.79 9.46
C GLU A 203 -6.01 14.34 9.40
N LYS A 204 -5.75 13.75 10.58
CA LYS A 204 -5.24 12.37 10.70
C LYS A 204 -6.12 11.36 9.96
N TRP A 205 -7.44 11.47 10.14
CA TRP A 205 -8.42 10.59 9.51
C TRP A 205 -8.38 10.65 7.98
N ALA A 206 -8.20 11.85 7.44
CA ALA A 206 -8.13 12.08 6.01
C ALA A 206 -6.89 11.42 5.39
N ARG A 207 -5.75 11.47 6.09
CA ARG A 207 -4.52 10.77 5.67
C ARG A 207 -4.74 9.25 5.63
N ARG A 208 -5.29 8.68 6.70
CA ARG A 208 -5.55 7.23 6.82
C ARG A 208 -6.50 6.71 5.74
N VAL A 209 -7.60 7.43 5.49
CA VAL A 209 -8.67 6.94 4.61
C VAL A 209 -8.39 7.15 3.12
N SER A 210 -7.40 7.97 2.76
CA SER A 210 -7.12 8.35 1.37
C SER A 210 -7.06 7.18 0.38
N GLY A 211 -6.37 6.09 0.74
CA GLY A 211 -6.27 4.89 -0.10
C GLY A 211 -7.59 4.14 -0.23
N VAL A 212 -8.32 4.01 0.89
CA VAL A 212 -9.63 3.35 0.95
C VAL A 212 -10.65 4.11 0.12
N LEU A 213 -10.74 5.42 0.31
CA LEU A 213 -11.63 6.30 -0.44
C LEU A 213 -11.35 6.19 -1.94
N ALA A 214 -10.08 6.16 -2.34
CA ALA A 214 -9.71 6.01 -3.74
C ALA A 214 -10.24 4.70 -4.34
N ASN A 215 -10.08 3.58 -3.61
CA ASN A 215 -10.52 2.28 -4.08
C ASN A 215 -12.06 2.18 -4.12
N GLU A 216 -12.75 2.72 -3.11
CA GLU A 216 -14.21 2.75 -3.07
C GLU A 216 -14.80 3.53 -4.24
N ARG A 217 -14.37 4.79 -4.43
CA ARG A 217 -14.88 5.65 -5.51
C ARG A 217 -14.64 5.02 -6.88
N MET A 218 -13.50 4.37 -7.09
CA MET A 218 -13.19 3.72 -8.37
C MET A 218 -13.99 2.43 -8.62
N ALA A 219 -14.54 1.83 -7.57
CA ALA A 219 -15.44 0.68 -7.68
C ALA A 219 -16.90 1.09 -7.96
N GLU A 220 -17.28 2.34 -7.73
CA GLU A 220 -18.63 2.84 -8.00
C GLU A 220 -18.95 2.85 -9.51
N ASP A 221 -20.18 2.44 -9.83
CA ASP A 221 -20.74 2.55 -11.17
C ASP A 221 -20.94 4.02 -11.54
N GLY A 222 -20.56 4.38 -12.78
CA GLY A 222 -20.65 5.76 -13.25
C GLY A 222 -19.56 6.71 -12.74
N CYS A 223 -18.62 6.25 -11.90
CA CYS A 223 -17.46 7.06 -11.52
C CYS A 223 -16.57 7.40 -12.73
N ALA A 224 -15.96 8.59 -12.66
CA ALA A 224 -14.97 9.11 -13.60
C ALA A 224 -13.89 8.06 -13.94
N ARG A 225 -13.34 8.16 -15.17
CA ARG A 225 -12.26 7.30 -15.65
C ARG A 225 -10.99 7.44 -14.80
N ALA A 226 -10.78 8.62 -14.21
CA ALA A 226 -9.67 8.90 -13.32
C ALA A 226 -10.11 9.66 -12.07
N LEU A 227 -9.47 9.32 -10.95
CA LEU A 227 -9.63 9.99 -9.65
C LEU A 227 -8.26 10.45 -9.15
N ALA A 228 -8.16 11.72 -8.76
CA ALA A 228 -7.04 12.27 -8.03
C ALA A 228 -7.47 12.66 -6.62
N ILE A 229 -6.68 12.28 -5.62
CA ILE A 229 -6.87 12.69 -4.22
C ILE A 229 -5.61 13.40 -3.76
N LEU A 230 -5.76 14.67 -3.37
CA LEU A 230 -4.71 15.50 -2.82
C LEU A 230 -4.84 15.49 -1.29
N SER A 231 -3.80 15.02 -0.60
CA SER A 231 -3.70 15.02 0.86
C SER A 231 -2.67 16.06 1.30
N PRO A 232 -3.04 17.11 2.04
CA PRO A 232 -2.11 18.16 2.48
C PRO A 232 -0.98 17.57 3.31
N ARG A 233 0.26 18.06 3.18
CA ARG A 233 1.41 17.64 3.99
C ARG A 233 1.63 18.60 5.16
N ARG A 234 2.23 18.14 6.26
CA ARG A 234 2.58 19.02 7.39
C ARG A 234 3.66 20.04 7.02
N ASP A 235 4.55 19.69 6.09
CA ASP A 235 5.62 20.57 5.58
C ASP A 235 5.20 21.42 4.35
N GLY A 236 3.89 21.53 4.10
CA GLY A 236 3.31 22.27 2.98
C GLY A 236 3.20 21.47 1.68
N GLY A 237 2.28 21.89 0.82
CA GLY A 237 1.95 21.16 -0.41
C GLY A 237 1.16 19.88 -0.16
N TYR A 238 1.21 18.95 -1.12
CA TYR A 238 0.33 17.78 -1.14
C TYR A 238 1.07 16.50 -1.51
N VAL A 239 0.58 15.38 -0.96
CA VAL A 239 0.75 14.06 -1.55
C VAL A 239 -0.44 13.82 -2.48
N VAL A 240 -0.17 13.34 -3.68
CA VAL A 240 -1.21 13.01 -4.66
C VAL A 240 -1.32 11.51 -4.82
N SER A 241 -2.55 10.98 -4.79
CA SER A 241 -2.87 9.63 -5.21
C SER A 241 -3.76 9.68 -6.45
N VAL A 242 -3.34 9.03 -7.52
CA VAL A 242 -4.09 8.91 -8.77
C VAL A 242 -4.53 7.46 -8.97
N ARG A 243 -5.79 7.27 -9.33
CA ARG A 243 -6.35 6.01 -9.83
C ARG A 243 -6.92 6.24 -11.21
N VAL A 244 -6.76 5.24 -12.09
CA VAL A 244 -7.39 5.22 -13.41
C VAL A 244 -8.05 3.87 -13.64
N ARG A 245 -9.18 3.84 -14.36
CA ARG A 245 -9.86 2.59 -14.72
C ARG A 245 -9.02 1.79 -15.72
N ALA A 246 -9.18 0.47 -15.70
CA ALA A 246 -8.63 -0.39 -16.73
C ALA A 246 -9.16 0.02 -18.11
N GLY A 247 -8.28 0.02 -19.12
CA GLY A 247 -8.61 0.48 -20.47
C GLY A 247 -8.45 1.98 -20.71
N SER A 248 -8.08 2.77 -19.70
CA SER A 248 -7.66 4.17 -19.93
C SER A 248 -6.49 4.24 -20.91
N ALA A 249 -6.54 5.19 -21.84
CA ALA A 249 -5.50 5.40 -22.85
C ALA A 249 -4.14 5.73 -22.21
N LEU A 250 -4.16 6.52 -21.13
CA LEU A 250 -3.00 6.86 -20.33
C LEU A 250 -3.07 6.18 -18.96
N GLY A 251 -1.95 5.59 -18.53
CA GLY A 251 -1.80 5.05 -17.18
C GLY A 251 -1.63 6.14 -16.12
N ALA A 252 -1.98 5.82 -14.87
CA ALA A 252 -1.76 6.68 -13.72
C ALA A 252 -0.26 6.97 -13.52
N ASP A 253 0.60 5.97 -13.73
CA ASP A 253 2.06 6.07 -13.60
C ASP A 253 2.66 7.02 -14.65
N GLU A 254 2.25 6.87 -15.91
CA GLU A 254 2.70 7.74 -17.00
C GLU A 254 2.28 9.20 -16.76
N PHE A 255 1.06 9.42 -16.27
CA PHE A 255 0.62 10.76 -15.86
C PHE A 255 1.47 11.31 -14.71
N CYS A 256 1.65 10.53 -13.63
CA CYS A 256 2.36 11.01 -12.44
C CYS A 256 3.83 11.31 -12.74
N ARG A 257 4.51 10.53 -13.60
CA ARG A 257 5.92 10.76 -13.99
C ARG A 257 6.18 12.11 -14.68
N ARG A 258 5.14 12.86 -15.06
CA ARG A 258 5.25 14.25 -15.55
C ARG A 258 5.57 15.25 -14.44
N PHE A 259 5.48 14.82 -13.18
CA PHE A 259 5.81 15.58 -11.98
C PHE A 259 7.07 15.00 -11.33
N GLU A 260 7.89 15.85 -10.71
CA GLU A 260 9.24 15.52 -10.23
C GLU A 260 9.30 14.27 -9.34
N THR A 261 8.37 14.15 -8.41
CA THR A 261 8.31 13.04 -7.44
C THR A 261 7.27 11.98 -7.81
N GLY A 262 6.86 11.95 -9.07
CA GLY A 262 5.79 11.08 -9.54
C GLY A 262 6.24 9.67 -9.94
N GLY A 263 5.41 8.67 -9.64
CA GLY A 263 5.62 7.29 -10.05
C GLY A 263 4.53 6.36 -9.56
N GLY A 264 4.62 5.07 -9.92
CA GLY A 264 3.66 4.06 -9.48
C GLY A 264 3.41 2.99 -10.54
N ARG A 265 2.21 2.42 -10.52
CA ARG A 265 1.73 1.37 -11.45
C ARG A 265 0.68 1.95 -12.39
N LYS A 266 0.41 1.22 -13.48
CA LYS A 266 -0.53 1.62 -14.56
C LYS A 266 -1.90 2.11 -14.07
N LEU A 267 -2.49 1.47 -13.05
CA LEU A 267 -3.82 1.82 -12.54
C LEU A 267 -3.80 2.65 -11.25
N ALA A 268 -2.66 2.70 -10.57
CA ALA A 268 -2.50 3.34 -9.26
C ALA A 268 -1.10 3.92 -9.11
N ALA A 269 -1.03 5.25 -9.06
CA ALA A 269 0.22 5.98 -8.96
C ALA A 269 0.07 7.18 -8.02
N GLY A 270 1.17 7.90 -7.79
CA GLY A 270 1.13 9.09 -6.97
C GLY A 270 2.33 10.01 -7.18
N ILE A 271 2.25 11.15 -6.50
CA ILE A 271 3.28 12.19 -6.45
C ILE A 271 3.55 12.43 -4.97
N ASP A 272 4.80 12.24 -4.52
CA ASP A 272 5.13 12.33 -3.09
C ASP A 272 5.14 13.78 -2.58
N ARG A 273 5.40 14.74 -3.47
CA ARG A 273 5.35 16.18 -3.18
C ARG A 273 4.87 16.96 -4.40
N LEU A 274 3.68 17.54 -4.30
CA LEU A 274 3.14 18.56 -5.19
C LEU A 274 3.13 19.91 -4.44
N PRO A 275 3.91 20.91 -4.88
CA PRO A 275 3.85 22.26 -4.31
C PRO A 275 2.45 22.86 -4.39
N GLU A 276 2.08 23.72 -3.45
CA GLU A 276 0.77 24.40 -3.45
C GLU A 276 0.58 25.24 -4.72
N THR A 277 1.65 25.87 -5.19
CA THR A 277 1.69 26.65 -6.45
C THR A 277 1.40 25.82 -7.69
N ASP A 278 1.56 24.49 -7.62
CA ASP A 278 1.38 23.58 -8.75
C ASP A 278 0.01 22.90 -8.76
N VAL A 279 -0.88 23.18 -7.79
CA VAL A 279 -2.22 22.55 -7.70
C VAL A 279 -3.08 22.89 -8.92
N GLU A 280 -3.13 24.15 -9.32
CA GLU A 280 -3.91 24.57 -10.50
C GLU A 280 -3.34 23.96 -11.79
N ARG A 281 -2.02 23.96 -11.92
CA ARG A 281 -1.31 23.30 -13.02
C ARG A 281 -1.62 21.80 -13.05
N PHE A 282 -1.63 21.14 -11.91
CA PHE A 282 -1.99 19.73 -11.79
C PHE A 282 -3.43 19.50 -12.25
N ALA A 283 -4.40 20.26 -11.72
CA ALA A 283 -5.81 20.13 -12.03
C ALA A 283 -6.11 20.33 -13.53
N ALA A 284 -5.45 21.31 -14.16
CA ALA A 284 -5.57 21.57 -15.59
C ALA A 284 -5.07 20.40 -16.44
N HIS A 285 -3.87 19.86 -16.13
CA HIS A 285 -3.32 18.70 -16.84
C HIS A 285 -4.14 17.43 -16.60
N PHE A 286 -4.60 17.21 -15.37
CA PHE A 286 -5.41 16.06 -14.99
C PHE A 286 -6.73 16.06 -15.77
N ARG A 287 -7.43 17.20 -15.80
CA ARG A 287 -8.65 17.39 -16.60
C ARG A 287 -8.38 17.16 -18.08
N ALA A 288 -7.37 17.81 -18.66
CA ALA A 288 -7.07 17.67 -20.08
C ALA A 288 -6.73 16.23 -20.49
N THR A 289 -6.13 15.46 -19.58
CA THR A 289 -5.72 14.09 -19.85
C THR A 289 -6.89 13.10 -19.78
N PHE A 290 -7.79 13.26 -18.82
CA PHE A 290 -8.78 12.22 -18.50
C PHE A 290 -10.25 12.63 -18.74
N ALA A 291 -10.52 13.89 -19.09
CA ALA A 291 -11.90 14.32 -19.41
C ALA A 291 -12.38 13.88 -20.81
N ALA A 292 -11.46 13.51 -21.70
CA ALA A 292 -11.75 12.97 -23.03
C ALA A 292 -12.04 11.46 -22.97
#